data_AF-A0A2K6F4B6-F1
#
_entry.id   AF-A0A2K6F4B6-F1
#
_cell.length_a   1.000
_cell.length_b   1.000
_cell.length_c   1.000
_cell.angle_alpha   90.00
_cell.angle_beta   90.00
_cell.angle_gamma   90.00
#
_symmetry.space_group_name_H-M   'P 1'
#
loop_
_entity.id
_entity.type
_entity.pdbx_description
1 polymer ?
#
loop_
_entity_poly.entity_id
_entity_poly.type
_entity_poly.pdbx_seq_one_letter_code
_entity_poly.pdbx_strand_id
1 'polypeptide(L)'
;MPVPPPPAPPPPPTFALANTEKPTLNKTEQAGRNALLSDISKGKKLKKTVTNDRSAPILDKPKGAGAGGGGGGFGGGGGFGGGGGSSSGGSGGGGGSFGGGGPPGLGGLFQAGMPKLRSTANRDNGEEMERKGRNK
;
A
#
# COMPACT_ATOMS: atom_id res chain seq x y z
N MET A 1 24.49 53.29 14.64
CA MET A 1 24.04 52.01 15.24
C MET A 1 23.64 51.08 14.10
N PRO A 2 24.07 49.81 14.07
CA PRO A 2 23.66 48.90 13.01
C PRO A 2 22.13 48.73 13.05
N VAL A 3 21.49 48.77 11.89
CA VAL A 3 20.05 48.54 11.78
C VAL A 3 19.76 47.08 12.13
N PRO A 4 18.71 46.79 12.93
CA PRO A 4 18.35 45.42 13.25
C PRO A 4 17.97 44.68 11.95
N PRO A 5 18.33 43.39 11.83
CA PRO A 5 17.95 42.60 10.68
C PRO A 5 16.42 42.55 10.56
N PRO A 6 15.87 42.56 9.34
CA PRO A 6 14.43 42.50 9.15
C PRO A 6 13.87 41.18 9.74
N PRO A 7 12.61 41.20 10.20
CA PRO A 7 11.94 39.98 10.67
C PRO A 7 11.93 38.91 9.58
N ALA A 8 12.08 37.65 9.97
CA ALA A 8 11.98 36.54 9.03
C ALA A 8 10.59 36.52 8.37
N PRO A 9 10.49 36.19 7.07
CA PRO A 9 9.21 36.06 6.40
C PRO A 9 8.37 34.96 7.09
N PRO A 10 7.02 35.11 7.10
CA PRO A 10 6.16 34.10 7.68
C PRO A 10 6.36 32.75 6.96
N PRO A 11 6.24 31.61 7.69
CA PRO A 11 6.37 30.30 7.08
C PRO A 11 5.33 30.11 5.98
N PRO A 12 5.67 29.41 4.88
CA PRO A 12 4.72 29.11 3.82
C PRO A 12 3.55 28.28 4.37
N PRO A 13 2.32 28.48 3.87
CA PRO A 13 1.18 27.68 4.28
C PRO A 13 1.43 26.21 3.97
N THR A 14 1.45 25.37 5.01
CA THR A 14 1.60 23.92 4.87
C THR A 14 0.26 23.31 4.43
N PHE A 15 0.18 22.81 3.19
CA PHE A 15 -0.99 22.10 2.66
C PHE A 15 -1.30 20.79 3.41
N ALA A 16 -0.39 20.28 4.24
CA ALA A 16 -0.48 18.98 4.91
C ALA A 16 -1.28 18.98 6.23
N LEU A 17 -1.83 20.12 6.66
CA LEU A 17 -2.51 20.29 7.95
C LEU A 17 -4.01 20.61 7.83
N ALA A 18 -4.65 20.20 6.74
CA ALA A 18 -6.10 20.41 6.60
C ALA A 18 -6.89 19.28 7.30
N ASN A 19 -7.66 19.64 8.34
CA ASN A 19 -8.76 18.84 8.94
C ASN A 19 -8.37 17.53 9.65
N THR A 20 -7.48 17.58 10.64
CA THR A 20 -7.29 16.46 11.59
C THR A 20 -8.30 16.47 12.75
N GLU A 21 -8.98 17.59 12.98
CA GLU A 21 -9.98 17.71 14.04
C GLU A 21 -11.38 17.36 13.53
N LYS A 22 -12.15 16.64 14.36
CA LYS A 22 -13.54 16.30 14.03
C LYS A 22 -14.34 17.60 13.87
N PRO A 23 -15.05 17.81 12.74
CA PRO A 23 -15.92 18.98 12.58
C PRO A 23 -16.97 19.03 13.69
N THR A 24 -17.02 20.12 14.45
CA THR A 24 -18.09 20.38 15.41
C THR A 24 -19.28 20.96 14.67
N LEU A 25 -20.34 20.17 14.54
CA LEU A 25 -21.53 20.57 13.79
C LEU A 25 -22.69 20.84 14.74
N ASN A 26 -23.48 21.86 14.42
CA ASN A 26 -24.77 22.08 15.09
C ASN A 26 -25.81 21.04 14.60
N LYS A 27 -26.97 20.97 15.27
CA LYS A 27 -28.02 19.97 14.95
C LYS A 27 -28.51 20.04 13.51
N THR A 28 -28.64 21.24 12.95
CA THR A 28 -29.09 21.45 11.56
C THR A 28 -28.06 20.96 10.56
N GLU A 29 -26.78 21.27 10.79
CA GLU A 29 -25.65 20.81 9.98
C GLU A 29 -25.46 19.29 10.06
N GLN A 30 -25.68 18.70 11.24
CA GLN A 30 -25.59 17.25 11.44
C GLN A 30 -26.66 16.51 10.62
N ALA A 31 -27.88 17.03 10.56
CA ALA A 31 -28.95 16.47 9.74
C ALA A 31 -28.61 16.53 8.24
N GLY A 32 -28.12 17.69 7.77
CA GLY A 32 -27.66 17.86 6.38
C GLY A 32 -26.48 16.94 6.03
N ARG A 33 -25.53 16.77 6.96
CA ARG A 33 -24.40 15.85 6.80
C ARG A 33 -24.85 14.40 6.71
N ASN A 34 -25.78 13.95 7.57
CA ASN A 34 -26.23 12.57 7.56
C ASN A 34 -26.93 12.22 6.22
N ALA A 35 -27.75 13.13 5.69
CA ALA A 35 -28.35 12.98 4.37
C ALA A 35 -27.28 12.90 3.26
N LEU A 36 -26.29 13.81 3.27
CA LEU A 36 -25.17 13.79 2.34
C LEU A 36 -24.38 12.48 2.39
N LEU A 37 -24.07 11.98 3.59
CA LEU A 37 -23.35 10.71 3.78
C LEU A 37 -24.16 9.52 3.25
N SER A 38 -25.49 9.55 3.41
CA SER A 38 -26.39 8.56 2.83
C SER A 38 -26.30 8.57 1.29
N ASP A 39 -26.34 9.74 0.67
CA ASP A 39 -26.28 9.87 -0.78
C ASP A 39 -24.90 9.51 -1.36
N ILE A 40 -23.81 9.80 -0.63
CA ILE A 40 -22.46 9.31 -0.98
C ILE A 40 -22.42 7.78 -0.93
N SER A 41 -23.02 7.17 0.09
CA SER A 41 -23.05 5.71 0.26
C SER A 41 -23.89 5.01 -0.81
N LYS A 42 -24.98 5.65 -1.27
CA LYS A 42 -25.78 5.18 -2.42
C LYS A 42 -25.01 5.32 -3.74
N GLY A 43 -24.14 6.32 -3.85
CA GLY A 43 -23.41 6.66 -5.04
C GLY A 43 -24.26 7.38 -6.10
N LYS A 44 -23.60 7.90 -7.13
CA LYS A 44 -24.25 8.60 -8.25
C LYS A 44 -23.63 8.20 -9.58
N LYS A 45 -24.47 7.93 -10.58
CA LYS A 45 -24.00 7.74 -11.96
C LYS A 45 -23.44 9.06 -12.50
N LEU A 46 -22.21 9.01 -12.99
CA LEU A 46 -21.53 10.15 -13.60
C LEU A 46 -21.59 10.06 -15.12
N LYS A 47 -21.49 11.21 -15.79
CA LYS A 47 -21.39 11.27 -17.25
C LYS A 47 -20.02 10.75 -17.69
N LYS A 48 -19.96 10.15 -18.88
CA LYS A 48 -18.69 9.78 -19.50
C LYS A 48 -17.93 11.04 -19.93
N THR A 49 -16.62 11.02 -19.79
CA THR A 49 -15.73 12.11 -20.16
C THR A 49 -14.40 11.50 -20.61
N VAL A 50 -13.83 12.03 -21.70
CA VAL A 50 -12.48 11.66 -22.13
C VAL A 50 -11.48 12.30 -21.16
N THR A 51 -10.71 11.49 -20.45
CA THR A 51 -9.66 11.98 -19.54
C THR A 51 -8.37 12.21 -20.33
N ASN A 52 -7.87 13.45 -20.34
CA ASN A 52 -6.53 13.75 -20.84
C ASN A 52 -5.49 13.50 -19.73
N ASP A 53 -5.13 12.22 -19.54
CA ASP A 53 -4.17 11.81 -18.52
C ASP A 53 -2.72 11.97 -19.04
N ARG A 54 -1.96 12.86 -18.42
CA ARG A 54 -0.53 13.13 -18.72
C ARG A 54 0.39 12.71 -17.57
N SER A 55 -0.08 11.82 -16.68
CA SER A 55 0.70 11.33 -15.54
C SER A 55 1.67 10.20 -15.89
N ALA A 56 1.60 9.66 -17.11
CA ALA A 56 2.51 8.62 -17.57
C ALA A 56 3.98 9.09 -17.55
N PRO A 57 4.93 8.22 -17.14
CA PRO A 57 6.33 8.59 -17.11
C PRO A 57 6.85 8.88 -18.52
N ILE A 58 7.66 9.93 -18.65
CA ILE A 58 8.39 10.20 -19.88
C ILE A 58 9.60 9.27 -19.88
N LEU A 59 9.57 8.27 -20.77
CA LEU A 59 10.74 7.43 -21.02
C LEU A 59 11.60 8.14 -22.07
N ASP A 60 12.86 8.39 -21.72
CA ASP A 60 13.84 8.81 -22.71
C ASP A 60 13.93 7.73 -23.78
N LYS A 61 13.64 8.09 -25.03
CA LYS A 61 13.83 7.19 -26.17
C LYS A 61 15.28 6.69 -26.11
N PRO A 62 15.55 5.37 -26.09
CA PRO A 62 16.91 4.91 -26.29
C PRO A 62 17.37 5.50 -27.62
N LYS A 63 18.54 6.13 -27.58
CA LYS A 63 19.09 6.83 -28.73
C LYS A 63 19.35 5.80 -29.85
N GLY A 64 18.44 5.76 -30.83
CA GLY A 64 18.47 4.86 -31.98
C GLY A 64 17.81 3.51 -31.66
N ALA A 65 17.02 2.86 -32.51
CA ALA A 65 16.76 3.02 -33.94
C ALA A 65 15.28 2.67 -34.19
N GLY A 66 14.74 3.11 -35.33
CA GLY A 66 13.37 2.84 -35.71
C GLY A 66 13.07 1.34 -35.84
N ALA A 67 11.94 0.93 -35.29
CA ALA A 67 11.07 -0.18 -35.66
C ALA A 67 9.97 -0.17 -34.60
N GLY A 68 8.71 0.00 -34.97
CA GLY A 68 7.88 -1.16 -35.29
C GLY A 68 7.14 -1.57 -34.01
N GLY A 69 5.82 -1.37 -34.02
CA GLY A 69 4.96 -1.62 -32.87
C GLY A 69 4.83 -3.09 -32.50
N GLY A 70 3.94 -3.32 -31.52
CA GLY A 70 3.43 -4.65 -31.20
C GLY A 70 3.84 -5.09 -29.80
N GLY A 71 2.85 -5.24 -28.92
CA GLY A 71 3.05 -5.72 -27.56
C GLY A 71 3.53 -7.17 -27.49
N GLY A 72 4.19 -7.49 -26.38
CA GLY A 72 4.23 -8.83 -25.81
C GLY A 72 3.56 -8.72 -24.44
N GLY A 73 2.50 -9.45 -24.12
CA GLY A 73 2.39 -10.90 -24.24
C GLY A 73 2.56 -11.47 -22.84
N PHE A 74 1.53 -11.34 -21.99
CA PHE A 74 1.48 -12.10 -20.74
C PHE A 74 1.05 -13.52 -21.08
N GLY A 75 2.05 -14.39 -21.26
CA GLY A 75 1.84 -15.79 -21.61
C GLY A 75 2.73 -16.71 -20.78
N GLY A 76 2.13 -17.36 -19.78
CA GLY A 76 2.36 -18.78 -19.47
C GLY A 76 3.64 -19.19 -18.74
N GLY A 77 3.53 -19.36 -17.42
CA GLY A 77 3.72 -20.65 -16.72
C GLY A 77 5.07 -21.38 -16.75
N GLY A 78 5.60 -21.60 -15.54
CA GLY A 78 6.30 -22.86 -15.16
C GLY A 78 7.82 -22.77 -15.01
N GLY A 79 8.30 -22.83 -13.76
CA GLY A 79 9.73 -22.96 -13.48
C GLY A 79 10.08 -22.85 -12.01
N PHE A 80 9.66 -23.81 -11.19
CA PHE A 80 10.33 -24.08 -9.91
C PHE A 80 11.57 -24.93 -10.19
N GLY A 81 12.73 -24.27 -10.15
CA GLY A 81 14.06 -24.87 -10.00
C GLY A 81 14.94 -23.75 -9.43
N GLY A 82 15.40 -23.79 -8.18
CA GLY A 82 16.16 -24.88 -7.59
C GLY A 82 17.64 -24.49 -7.65
N GLY A 83 18.10 -23.72 -6.68
CA GLY A 83 19.50 -23.29 -6.53
C GLY A 83 19.69 -22.48 -5.25
N GLY A 84 20.37 -23.08 -4.26
CA GLY A 84 20.60 -22.56 -2.90
C GLY A 84 21.26 -21.18 -2.87
N GLY A 85 21.16 -20.42 -1.78
CA GLY A 85 21.26 -20.87 -0.40
C GLY A 85 22.44 -20.10 0.20
N SER A 86 22.15 -19.28 1.21
CA SER A 86 23.12 -18.48 1.96
C SER A 86 24.31 -19.31 2.45
N SER A 87 25.51 -18.75 2.44
CA SER A 87 26.43 -18.75 3.61
C SER A 87 27.84 -18.32 3.21
N SER A 88 28.20 -17.07 3.50
CA SER A 88 29.52 -16.85 4.10
C SER A 88 29.33 -17.04 5.59
N GLY A 89 30.05 -18.02 6.15
CA GLY A 89 29.93 -18.55 7.51
C GLY A 89 29.87 -17.49 8.61
N GLY A 90 29.30 -17.78 9.77
CA GLY A 90 29.28 -19.06 10.47
C GLY A 90 30.01 -18.85 11.79
N SER A 91 29.28 -19.08 12.89
CA SER A 91 29.65 -19.09 14.33
C SER A 91 28.68 -18.16 15.06
N GLY A 92 27.82 -18.57 15.99
CA GLY A 92 27.69 -19.81 16.73
C GLY A 92 26.94 -19.43 18.01
N GLY A 93 26.02 -20.28 18.46
CA GLY A 93 25.61 -20.37 19.86
C GLY A 93 24.69 -19.29 20.43
N GLY A 94 23.63 -19.76 21.08
CA GLY A 94 23.23 -19.20 22.37
C GLY A 94 22.16 -18.12 22.32
N GLY A 95 21.10 -18.34 23.09
CA GLY A 95 19.95 -17.46 23.16
C GLY A 95 20.20 -16.15 23.90
N GLY A 96 19.17 -15.31 23.85
CA GLY A 96 18.99 -14.16 24.72
C GLY A 96 19.61 -12.87 24.19
N SER A 97 18.93 -11.76 24.50
CA SER A 97 19.40 -10.38 24.32
C SER A 97 19.07 -9.72 22.99
N PHE A 98 17.80 -9.34 22.81
CA PHE A 98 17.48 -8.10 22.09
C PHE A 98 17.83 -6.90 22.98
N GLY A 99 19.14 -6.63 23.08
CA GLY A 99 19.69 -5.45 23.72
C GLY A 99 20.72 -4.84 22.78
N GLY A 100 20.38 -3.71 22.15
CA GLY A 100 21.37 -2.88 21.47
C GLY A 100 20.86 -2.07 20.27
N GLY A 101 20.56 -0.79 20.49
CA GLY A 101 20.97 0.25 19.54
C GLY A 101 20.02 0.65 18.39
N GLY A 102 18.71 0.46 18.51
CA GLY A 102 17.74 1.05 17.56
C GLY A 102 17.25 2.44 18.01
N PRO A 103 16.93 3.38 17.09
CA PRO A 103 16.42 4.70 17.44
C PRO A 103 15.16 4.61 18.32
N PRO A 104 15.03 5.48 19.34
CA PRO A 104 13.95 5.39 20.32
C PRO A 104 12.61 5.65 19.62
N GLY A 105 11.72 4.66 19.62
CA GLY A 105 10.32 4.86 19.22
C GLY A 105 9.82 4.03 18.04
N LEU A 106 10.67 3.29 17.32
CA LEU A 106 10.20 2.43 16.20
C LEU A 106 9.83 1.00 16.63
N GLY A 107 10.19 0.56 17.84
CA GLY A 107 9.98 -0.81 18.34
C GLY A 107 8.71 -1.04 19.16
N GLY A 108 7.90 -0.01 19.44
CA GLY A 108 6.80 -0.10 20.41
C GLY A 108 5.60 -0.95 19.95
N LEU A 109 5.40 -1.09 18.63
CA LEU A 109 4.20 -1.76 18.09
C LEU A 109 4.16 -3.27 18.36
N PHE A 110 5.32 -3.90 18.57
CA PHE A 110 5.45 -5.32 18.87
C PHE A 110 6.08 -5.58 20.24
N GLN A 111 6.26 -4.56 21.07
CA GLN A 111 6.85 -4.69 22.41
C GLN A 111 5.97 -5.53 23.35
N ALA A 112 4.67 -5.64 23.05
CA ALA A 112 3.72 -6.53 23.72
C ALA A 112 3.49 -7.87 23.00
N GLY A 113 4.31 -8.19 21.97
CA GLY A 113 4.15 -9.37 21.12
C GLY A 113 3.20 -9.16 19.93
N MET A 114 3.33 -10.01 18.90
CA MET A 114 2.49 -9.97 17.71
C MET A 114 1.14 -10.65 17.98
N PRO A 115 -0.01 -10.01 17.69
CA PRO A 115 -1.32 -10.65 17.86
C PRO A 115 -1.43 -11.92 17.00
N LYS A 116 -1.75 -13.06 17.64
CA LYS A 116 -1.89 -14.33 16.93
C LYS A 116 -3.29 -14.43 16.32
N LEU A 117 -3.35 -14.61 15.01
CA LEU A 117 -4.61 -14.85 14.30
C LEU A 117 -5.22 -16.20 14.70
N ARG A 118 -6.55 -16.28 14.66
CA ARG A 118 -7.28 -17.54 14.84
C ARG A 118 -7.07 -18.42 13.61
N SER A 119 -6.87 -19.72 13.80
CA SER A 119 -6.67 -20.68 12.71
C SER A 119 -7.92 -20.75 11.82
N THR A 120 -7.74 -20.62 10.51
CA THR A 120 -8.79 -20.84 9.51
C THR A 120 -8.83 -22.32 9.11
N ALA A 121 -9.13 -23.21 10.06
CA ALA A 121 -9.38 -24.62 9.75
C ALA A 121 -10.87 -24.79 9.43
N ASN A 122 -11.27 -24.40 8.22
CA ASN A 122 -12.46 -24.96 7.55
C ASN A 122 -12.37 -24.72 6.04
N ARG A 123 -11.44 -25.41 5.38
CA ARG A 123 -11.40 -25.53 3.93
C ARG A 123 -11.13 -26.98 3.52
N ASP A 124 -11.78 -27.91 4.17
CA ASP A 124 -11.82 -29.30 3.71
C ASP A 124 -13.24 -29.82 3.86
N ASN A 125 -13.67 -30.65 2.90
CA ASN A 125 -15.00 -31.25 2.69
C ASN A 125 -15.94 -30.50 1.73
N GLY A 126 -15.43 -30.18 0.54
CA GLY A 126 -16.26 -29.80 -0.58
C GLY A 126 -15.51 -29.92 -1.89
N GLU A 127 -15.18 -31.15 -2.28
CA GLU A 127 -14.97 -31.64 -3.67
C GLU A 127 -14.07 -32.89 -3.68
N GLU A 128 -14.52 -33.94 -2.99
CA GLU A 128 -14.27 -35.32 -3.45
C GLU A 128 -15.16 -35.55 -4.69
N MET A 129 -14.83 -34.88 -5.80
CA MET A 129 -15.43 -35.23 -7.09
C MET A 129 -14.60 -36.37 -7.67
N GLU A 130 -14.98 -37.58 -7.25
CA GLU A 130 -14.86 -38.87 -7.93
C GLU A 130 -14.18 -38.81 -9.31
N ARG A 131 -12.84 -38.73 -9.29
CA ARG A 131 -11.99 -39.17 -10.39
C ARG A 131 -12.04 -40.69 -10.43
N LYS A 132 -13.13 -41.28 -10.92
CA LYS A 132 -13.16 -42.70 -11.28
C LYS A 132 -14.24 -42.99 -12.32
N GLY A 133 -13.89 -42.86 -13.61
CA GLY A 133 -14.84 -43.27 -14.65
C GLY A 133 -14.50 -43.02 -16.11
N ARG A 134 -13.24 -42.75 -16.48
CA ARG A 134 -12.83 -42.78 -17.89
C ARG A 134 -11.69 -43.76 -18.06
N ASN A 135 -12.04 -45.00 -18.40
CA ASN A 135 -11.17 -45.99 -19.04
C ASN A 135 -12.04 -46.96 -19.84
N LYS A 136 -11.71 -47.09 -21.14
CA LYS A 136 -12.32 -47.86 -22.24
C LYS A 136 -13.50 -47.21 -22.95
#